data_AF-A0A0F9KH45-F1
#
_entry.id   AF-A0A0F9KH45-F1
#
_cell.length_a   1.000
_cell.length_b   1.000
_cell.length_c   1.000
_cell.angle_alpha   90.00
_cell.angle_beta   90.00
_cell.angle_gamma   90.00
#
_symmetry.space_group_name_H-M   'P 1'
#
loop_
_entity.id
_entity.type
_entity.pdbx_description
1 polymer ?
#
loop_
_entity_poly.entity_id
_entity_poly.type
_entity_poly.pdbx_seq_one_letter_code
_entity_poly.pdbx_strand_id
1 'polypeptide(L)'
;MKKVRYVFYIAKFDLLNVLRGKRKPHLIDDGISLWTGLFNWWTPPYSHMSVWIQDENGDFVIPTYTPNFYRGPSAEDFLNVGTCYTSTMRGDDNGTVSRPASTVFKYPKRWEYIEFEVTDESFEAAKAWADERVKNNKGYSKRDLLRFAMPLWLLKKLKIADPDREICSEHGEGWATRLETGPVWGMRIIWLLEKILIRSPRRLWRDLIRRHHVPTYSLATGLMVRDENGKKVKA
;
A
#
# COMPACT_ATOMS: atom_id res chain seq x y z
N MET A 1 -14.23 13.01 12.47
CA MET A 1 -13.47 11.75 12.30
C MET A 1 -13.49 11.38 10.84
N LYS A 2 -12.33 11.15 10.24
CA LYS A 2 -12.16 10.73 8.84
C LYS A 2 -11.65 9.30 8.76
N LYS A 3 -11.83 8.66 7.61
CA LYS A 3 -11.28 7.32 7.36
C LYS A 3 -10.21 7.33 6.28
N VAL A 4 -9.18 6.54 6.50
CA VAL A 4 -8.08 6.33 5.55
C VAL A 4 -7.85 4.84 5.38
N ARG A 5 -7.69 4.40 4.13
CA ARG A 5 -7.37 3.00 3.80
C ARG A 5 -5.96 2.89 3.27
N TYR A 6 -5.16 2.00 3.85
CA TYR A 6 -3.91 1.55 3.24
C TYR A 6 -4.22 0.31 2.42
N VAL A 7 -4.01 0.39 1.12
CA VAL A 7 -4.39 -0.66 0.16
C VAL A 7 -3.12 -1.28 -0.40
N PHE A 8 -2.99 -2.60 -0.30
CA PHE A 8 -1.79 -3.36 -0.62
C PHE A 8 -2.06 -4.31 -1.79
N TYR A 9 -1.22 -4.24 -2.81
CA TYR A 9 -1.33 -5.06 -4.00
C TYR A 9 -0.59 -6.39 -3.82
N ILE A 10 -1.33 -7.48 -4.00
CA ILE A 10 -0.83 -8.85 -3.96
C ILE A 10 -0.14 -9.17 -5.28
N ALA A 11 1.18 -9.33 -5.25
CA ALA A 11 1.90 -9.99 -6.33
C ALA A 11 1.59 -11.49 -6.29
N LYS A 12 1.01 -12.00 -7.38
CA LYS A 12 0.91 -13.43 -7.58
C LYS A 12 2.22 -13.89 -8.20
N PHE A 13 3.23 -14.24 -7.41
CA PHE A 13 4.34 -14.98 -8.00
C PHE A 13 3.91 -16.45 -8.14
N ASP A 14 3.65 -16.86 -9.37
CA ASP A 14 3.26 -18.23 -9.69
C ASP A 14 4.41 -18.90 -10.44
N LEU A 15 5.42 -19.31 -9.68
CA LEU A 15 6.65 -19.89 -10.21
C LEU A 15 6.36 -21.07 -11.15
N LEU A 16 5.38 -21.91 -10.81
CA LEU A 16 5.00 -23.07 -11.63
C LEU A 16 4.42 -22.65 -12.97
N ASN A 17 3.51 -21.67 -13.00
CA ASN A 17 2.95 -21.19 -14.26
C ASN A 17 3.95 -20.36 -15.08
N VAL A 18 4.93 -19.70 -14.43
CA VAL A 18 6.05 -19.03 -15.12
C VAL A 18 6.98 -20.07 -15.75
N LEU A 19 7.43 -21.08 -14.99
CA LEU A 19 8.29 -22.15 -15.50
C LEU A 19 7.63 -22.97 -16.62
N ARG A 20 6.30 -23.14 -16.55
CA ARG A 20 5.50 -23.83 -17.58
C ARG A 20 5.13 -22.93 -18.77
N GLY A 21 5.63 -21.69 -18.84
CA GLY A 21 5.34 -20.75 -19.93
C GLY A 21 3.89 -20.26 -20.01
N LYS A 22 3.04 -20.62 -19.04
CA LYS A 22 1.61 -20.25 -19.00
C LYS A 22 1.37 -18.81 -18.58
N ARG A 23 2.40 -18.14 -18.06
CA ARG A 23 2.35 -16.73 -17.67
C ARG A 23 3.68 -16.04 -17.91
N LYS A 24 3.63 -14.81 -18.44
CA LYS A 24 4.79 -13.93 -18.49
C LYS A 24 5.08 -13.37 -17.08
N PRO A 25 6.34 -13.44 -16.59
CA PRO A 25 6.69 -12.87 -15.30
C PRO A 25 6.50 -11.35 -15.34
N HIS A 26 5.85 -10.79 -14.32
CA HIS A 26 5.81 -9.34 -14.11
C HIS A 26 7.06 -8.96 -13.32
N LEU A 27 8.20 -8.87 -14.02
CA LEU A 27 9.55 -8.75 -13.46
C LEU A 27 9.67 -7.82 -12.25
N ILE A 28 9.04 -6.63 -12.30
CA ILE A 28 9.12 -5.65 -11.21
C ILE A 28 8.28 -6.09 -10.00
N ASP A 29 6.98 -6.36 -10.17
CA ASP A 29 6.09 -6.73 -9.07
C ASP A 29 6.51 -8.06 -8.41
N ASP A 30 6.78 -9.06 -9.24
CA ASP A 30 7.18 -10.39 -8.81
C ASP A 30 8.58 -10.33 -8.15
N GLY A 31 9.50 -9.55 -8.70
CA GLY A 31 10.84 -9.34 -8.15
C GLY A 31 10.82 -8.62 -6.79
N ILE A 32 10.06 -7.52 -6.66
CA ILE A 32 9.87 -6.81 -5.38
C ILE A 32 9.27 -7.76 -4.35
N SER A 33 8.20 -8.47 -4.70
CA SER A 33 7.54 -9.37 -3.75
C SER A 33 8.44 -10.52 -3.30
N LEU A 34 9.17 -11.15 -4.22
CA LEU A 34 10.08 -12.25 -3.90
C LEU A 34 11.21 -11.77 -2.98
N TRP A 35 11.89 -10.69 -3.37
CA TRP A 35 13.03 -10.16 -2.62
C TRP A 35 12.62 -9.69 -1.22
N THR A 36 11.57 -8.88 -1.13
CA THR A 36 11.09 -8.37 0.16
C THR A 36 10.49 -9.47 1.03
N GLY A 37 10.03 -10.57 0.43
CA GLY A 37 9.59 -11.78 1.11
C GLY A 37 10.71 -12.48 1.88
N LEU A 38 11.95 -12.49 1.37
CA LEU A 38 13.11 -13.07 2.07
C LEU A 38 13.36 -12.43 3.44
N PHE A 39 13.04 -11.13 3.57
CA PHE A 39 13.20 -10.37 4.82
C PHE A 39 11.90 -10.24 5.62
N ASN A 40 10.77 -10.73 5.09
CA ASN A 40 9.44 -10.61 5.70
C ASN A 40 8.64 -11.92 5.51
N TRP A 41 9.23 -13.05 5.91
CA TRP A 41 8.78 -14.42 5.61
C TRP A 41 7.32 -14.76 6.00
N TRP A 42 6.69 -13.95 6.86
CA TRP A 42 5.33 -14.15 7.36
C TRP A 42 4.32 -13.10 6.90
N THR A 43 4.69 -12.31 5.90
CA THR A 43 3.81 -11.27 5.33
C THR A 43 3.19 -11.74 4.01
N PRO A 44 2.01 -11.24 3.66
CA PRO A 44 1.41 -11.50 2.35
C PRO A 44 2.33 -11.01 1.23
N PRO A 45 2.18 -11.52 -0.01
CA PRO A 45 3.11 -11.22 -1.08
C PRO A 45 2.92 -9.84 -1.72
N TYR A 46 2.92 -8.79 -0.90
CA TYR A 46 2.70 -7.43 -1.35
C TYR A 46 3.90 -6.88 -2.13
N SER A 47 3.64 -6.31 -3.30
CA SER A 47 4.66 -5.62 -4.10
C SER A 47 4.43 -4.12 -4.23
N HIS A 48 3.22 -3.66 -3.94
CA HIS A 48 2.85 -2.26 -4.10
C HIS A 48 1.83 -1.85 -3.04
N MET A 49 1.73 -0.55 -2.75
CA MET A 49 0.71 -0.01 -1.87
C MET A 49 0.25 1.39 -2.30
N SER A 50 -0.94 1.77 -1.85
CA SER A 50 -1.54 3.09 -2.03
C SER A 50 -2.24 3.51 -0.75
N VAL A 51 -2.34 4.81 -0.52
CA VAL A 51 -3.23 5.37 0.51
C VAL A 51 -4.48 5.89 -0.19
N TRP A 52 -5.64 5.48 0.31
CA TRP A 52 -6.94 5.78 -0.27
C TRP A 52 -7.77 6.58 0.74
N ILE A 53 -8.21 7.75 0.31
CA ILE A 53 -9.10 8.63 1.08
C ILE A 53 -10.50 8.64 0.47
N GLN A 54 -11.48 8.88 1.33
CA GLN A 54 -12.89 8.98 0.97
C GLN A 54 -13.12 10.11 -0.05
N ASP A 55 -14.24 10.04 -0.78
CA ASP A 55 -14.73 11.14 -1.60
C ASP A 55 -15.36 12.27 -0.73
N GLU A 56 -15.95 13.26 -1.38
CA GLU A 56 -16.58 14.41 -0.73
C GLU A 56 -17.77 14.02 0.16
N ASN A 57 -18.42 12.88 -0.12
CA ASN A 57 -19.55 12.36 0.65
C ASN A 57 -19.10 11.47 1.81
N GLY A 58 -17.80 11.18 1.93
CA GLY A 58 -17.27 10.24 2.92
C GLY A 58 -17.33 8.78 2.45
N ASP A 59 -17.53 8.54 1.15
CA ASP A 59 -17.64 7.20 0.61
C ASP A 59 -16.31 6.70 0.02
N PHE A 60 -16.11 5.39 0.12
CA PHE A 60 -15.06 4.68 -0.61
C PHE A 60 -15.64 3.89 -1.78
N VAL A 61 -16.87 3.41 -1.66
CA VAL A 61 -17.51 2.61 -2.69
C VAL A 61 -18.95 3.09 -2.85
N ILE A 62 -19.40 3.28 -4.08
CA ILE A 62 -20.81 3.53 -4.38
C ILE A 62 -21.38 2.35 -5.17
N PRO A 63 -22.62 1.90 -4.88
CA PRO A 63 -23.28 0.88 -5.68
C PRO A 63 -23.45 1.37 -7.12
N THR A 64 -23.12 0.55 -8.12
CA THR A 64 -23.23 0.98 -9.53
C THR A 64 -24.62 0.83 -10.11
N TYR A 65 -25.45 -0.13 -9.66
CA TYR A 65 -26.89 -0.25 -9.96
C TYR A 65 -27.55 -1.30 -9.02
N THR A 66 -28.89 -1.32 -8.97
CA THR A 66 -29.72 -2.13 -8.07
C THR A 66 -29.28 -3.59 -7.95
N PRO A 67 -29.18 -4.13 -6.72
CA PRO A 67 -28.71 -5.50 -6.48
C PRO A 67 -29.56 -6.50 -7.24
N ASN A 68 -28.90 -7.37 -8.00
CA ASN A 68 -29.52 -8.56 -8.55
C ASN A 68 -29.80 -9.50 -7.36
N PHE A 69 -31.01 -9.44 -6.78
CA PHE A 69 -31.37 -10.12 -5.51
C PHE A 69 -31.03 -11.62 -5.45
N TYR A 70 -30.82 -12.25 -6.61
CA TYR A 70 -30.50 -13.68 -6.74
C TYR A 70 -28.99 -14.00 -6.67
N ARG A 71 -28.12 -13.01 -6.84
CA ARG A 71 -26.66 -13.18 -6.78
C ARG A 71 -26.15 -12.16 -5.75
N GLY A 72 -25.67 -12.64 -4.60
CA GLY A 72 -25.13 -11.75 -3.56
C GLY A 72 -24.11 -10.74 -4.14
N PRO A 73 -23.92 -9.59 -3.48
CA PRO A 73 -23.11 -8.49 -4.01
C PRO A 73 -21.70 -8.96 -4.37
N SER A 74 -21.24 -8.58 -5.56
CA SER A 74 -19.92 -8.88 -6.11
C SER A 74 -19.08 -7.60 -6.25
N ALA A 75 -17.76 -7.73 -6.37
CA ALA A 75 -16.85 -6.59 -6.57
C ALA A 75 -17.20 -5.71 -7.78
N GLU A 76 -17.92 -6.29 -8.75
CA GLU A 76 -18.31 -5.64 -10.01
C GLU A 76 -19.56 -4.76 -9.83
N ASP A 77 -20.27 -4.91 -8.69
CA ASP A 77 -21.48 -4.14 -8.36
C ASP A 77 -21.16 -2.83 -7.62
N PHE A 78 -19.87 -2.52 -7.41
CA PHE A 78 -19.41 -1.34 -6.71
C PHE A 78 -18.37 -0.56 -7.53
N LEU A 79 -18.53 0.76 -7.55
CA LEU A 79 -17.55 1.69 -8.08
C LEU A 79 -16.68 2.18 -6.94
N ASN A 80 -15.36 1.98 -7.08
CA ASN A 80 -14.39 2.57 -6.15
C ASN A 80 -14.30 4.08 -6.39
N VAL A 81 -14.71 4.87 -5.41
CA VAL A 81 -14.69 6.35 -5.43
C VAL A 81 -13.59 6.91 -4.53
N GLY A 82 -13.45 8.22 -4.48
CA GLY A 82 -12.41 8.89 -3.70
C GLY A 82 -11.04 8.90 -4.40
N THR A 83 -10.02 9.30 -3.64
CA THR A 83 -8.68 9.58 -4.19
C THR A 83 -7.63 8.65 -3.62
N CYS A 84 -6.80 8.09 -4.50
CA CYS A 84 -5.65 7.29 -4.16
C CYS A 84 -4.35 8.06 -4.37
N TYR A 85 -3.56 8.18 -3.31
CA TYR A 85 -2.17 8.59 -3.35
C TYR A 85 -1.30 7.35 -3.51
N THR A 86 -0.52 7.31 -4.58
CA THR A 86 0.27 6.15 -4.97
C THR A 86 1.57 6.58 -5.63
N SER A 87 2.45 5.64 -5.93
CA SER A 87 3.70 5.90 -6.66
C SER A 87 3.88 4.86 -7.76
N THR A 88 4.15 5.27 -9.01
CA THR A 88 4.25 4.33 -10.15
C THR A 88 5.40 4.66 -11.10
N MET A 89 5.91 3.69 -11.86
CA MET A 89 6.89 3.92 -12.95
C MET A 89 6.23 4.04 -14.32
N ARG A 90 4.90 4.13 -14.38
CA ARG A 90 4.14 3.93 -15.62
C ARG A 90 3.84 5.26 -16.30
N GLY A 91 4.35 5.39 -17.52
CA GLY A 91 4.03 6.51 -18.42
C GLY A 91 4.46 7.86 -17.85
N ASP A 92 3.69 8.89 -18.20
CA ASP A 92 3.93 10.28 -17.82
C ASP A 92 3.76 10.53 -16.31
N ASP A 93 3.11 9.60 -15.62
CA ASP A 93 2.83 9.65 -14.20
C ASP A 93 3.93 8.99 -13.35
N ASN A 94 5.17 8.96 -13.84
CA ASN A 94 6.28 8.39 -13.09
C ASN A 94 6.44 9.13 -11.75
N GLY A 95 6.48 8.41 -10.64
CA GLY A 95 6.57 8.99 -9.30
C GLY A 95 5.30 8.98 -8.48
N THR A 96 5.30 9.82 -7.45
CA THR A 96 4.17 10.02 -6.54
C THR A 96 3.05 10.79 -7.24
N VAL A 97 1.84 10.25 -7.24
CA VAL A 97 0.67 10.81 -7.92
C VAL A 97 -0.61 10.60 -7.12
N SER A 98 -1.58 11.47 -7.31
CA SER A 98 -2.96 11.32 -6.84
C SER A 98 -3.89 11.01 -8.01
N ARG A 99 -4.78 10.03 -7.84
CA ARG A 99 -5.73 9.63 -8.90
C ARG A 99 -7.06 9.14 -8.33
N PRO A 100 -8.14 9.14 -9.13
CA PRO A 100 -9.38 8.48 -8.72
C PRO A 100 -9.15 6.98 -8.45
N ALA A 101 -9.73 6.47 -7.37
CA ALA A 101 -9.56 5.08 -6.94
C ALA A 101 -9.94 4.04 -8.03
N SER A 102 -10.99 4.34 -8.80
CA SER A 102 -11.43 3.56 -9.97
C SER A 102 -10.32 3.31 -11.00
N THR A 103 -9.35 4.23 -11.12
CA THR A 103 -8.24 4.09 -12.07
C THR A 103 -7.10 3.22 -11.54
N VAL A 104 -6.95 3.15 -10.21
CA VAL A 104 -5.89 2.41 -9.52
C VAL A 104 -6.32 0.96 -9.27
N PHE A 105 -7.56 0.74 -8.85
CA PHE A 105 -8.06 -0.56 -8.39
C PHE A 105 -8.74 -1.39 -9.48
N LYS A 106 -8.12 -1.48 -10.66
CA LYS A 106 -8.66 -2.25 -11.81
C LYS A 106 -8.80 -3.76 -11.56
N TYR A 107 -8.12 -4.30 -10.55
CA TYR A 107 -8.14 -5.74 -10.23
C TYR A 107 -8.44 -5.97 -8.74
N PRO A 108 -9.67 -5.74 -8.25
CA PRO A 108 -9.99 -5.76 -6.81
C PRO A 108 -9.55 -7.04 -6.08
N LYS A 109 -9.59 -8.21 -6.76
CA LYS A 109 -9.15 -9.51 -6.22
C LYS A 109 -7.65 -9.59 -5.90
N ARG A 110 -6.87 -8.58 -6.29
CA ARG A 110 -5.44 -8.46 -6.02
C ARG A 110 -5.12 -7.40 -4.97
N TRP A 111 -6.12 -6.82 -4.32
CA TRP A 111 -5.92 -5.79 -3.33
C TRP A 111 -6.51 -6.23 -1.99
N GLU A 112 -5.71 -6.05 -0.95
CA GLU A 112 -6.13 -6.13 0.45
C GLU A 112 -6.03 -4.73 1.05
N TYR A 113 -6.84 -4.38 2.04
CA TYR A 113 -6.74 -3.09 2.71
C TYR A 113 -6.87 -3.22 4.23
N ILE A 114 -6.28 -2.25 4.93
CA ILE A 114 -6.56 -1.95 6.33
C ILE A 114 -7.17 -0.56 6.40
N GLU A 115 -8.08 -0.34 7.34
CA GLU A 115 -8.81 0.92 7.51
C GLU A 115 -8.48 1.52 8.87
N PHE A 116 -8.25 2.83 8.89
CA PHE A 116 -8.04 3.60 10.10
C PHE A 116 -9.09 4.70 10.21
N GLU A 117 -9.58 4.91 11.43
CA GLU A 117 -10.28 6.13 11.79
C GLU A 117 -9.27 7.11 12.39
N VAL A 118 -9.27 8.34 11.89
CA VAL A 118 -8.30 9.37 12.25
C VAL A 118 -9.00 10.67 12.57
N THR A 119 -8.34 11.53 13.34
CA THR A 119 -8.86 12.87 13.62
C THR A 119 -8.84 13.70 12.34
N ASP A 120 -9.70 14.71 12.28
CA ASP A 120 -9.77 15.58 11.11
C ASP A 120 -8.45 16.36 10.95
N GLU A 121 -7.83 16.77 12.06
CA GLU A 121 -6.52 17.45 12.07
C GLU A 121 -5.40 16.58 11.49
N SER A 122 -5.25 15.33 11.94
CA SER A 122 -4.18 14.46 11.43
C SER A 122 -4.41 14.05 9.98
N PHE A 123 -5.69 13.91 9.59
CA PHE A 123 -6.08 13.70 8.19
C PHE A 123 -5.65 14.86 7.31
N GLU A 124 -6.02 16.10 7.64
CA GLU A 124 -5.69 17.28 6.84
C GLU A 124 -4.17 17.52 6.78
N ALA A 125 -3.45 17.31 7.89
CA ALA A 125 -1.99 17.42 7.92
C ALA A 125 -1.32 16.37 7.00
N ALA A 126 -1.78 15.11 7.05
CA ALA A 126 -1.26 14.06 6.19
C ALA A 126 -1.60 14.29 4.72
N LYS A 127 -2.81 14.75 4.42
CA LYS A 127 -3.26 15.09 3.06
C LYS A 127 -2.46 16.25 2.48
N ALA A 128 -2.29 17.35 3.23
CA ALA A 128 -1.52 18.51 2.77
C ALA A 128 -0.07 18.14 2.42
N TRP A 129 0.55 17.28 3.24
CA TRP A 129 1.87 16.74 2.92
C TRP A 129 1.86 15.86 1.66
N ALA A 130 0.87 14.99 1.49
CA ALA A 130 0.78 14.13 0.32
C ALA A 130 0.60 14.94 -0.97
N ASP A 131 -0.24 15.98 -0.92
CA ASP A 131 -0.44 16.94 -2.01
C ASP A 131 0.87 17.67 -2.37
N GLU A 132 1.66 18.07 -1.37
CA GLU A 132 2.99 18.64 -1.59
C GLU A 132 3.93 17.65 -2.30
N ARG A 133 3.94 16.38 -1.89
CA ARG A 133 4.77 15.34 -2.52
C ARG A 133 4.37 15.05 -3.96
N VAL A 134 3.06 15.05 -4.25
CA VAL A 134 2.55 14.92 -5.62
C VAL A 134 3.00 16.12 -6.46
N LYS A 135 2.88 17.34 -5.93
CA LYS A 135 3.28 18.57 -6.62
C LYS A 135 4.78 18.62 -6.94
N ASN A 136 5.62 18.19 -6.01
CA ASN A 136 7.07 18.23 -6.14
C ASN A 136 7.65 16.94 -6.76
N ASN A 137 6.81 16.04 -7.27
CA ASN A 137 7.22 14.75 -7.78
C ASN A 137 8.25 14.87 -8.93
N LYS A 138 9.44 14.27 -8.75
CA LYS A 138 10.51 14.21 -9.77
C LYS A 138 10.55 12.88 -10.53
N GLY A 139 9.57 12.00 -10.30
CA GLY A 139 9.58 10.62 -10.76
C GLY A 139 10.64 9.77 -10.07
N TYR A 140 10.54 8.45 -10.18
CA TYR A 140 11.62 7.57 -9.71
C TYR A 140 12.24 6.79 -10.87
N SER A 141 13.57 6.73 -10.86
CA SER A 141 14.41 6.07 -11.84
C SER A 141 14.54 4.58 -11.54
N LYS A 142 15.11 3.81 -12.48
CA LYS A 142 15.47 2.40 -12.22
C LYS A 142 16.42 2.24 -11.03
N ARG A 143 17.24 3.24 -10.70
CA ARG A 143 18.12 3.21 -9.52
C ARG A 143 17.34 3.31 -8.21
N ASP A 144 16.21 4.00 -8.23
CA ASP A 144 15.35 4.15 -7.05
C ASP A 144 14.61 2.84 -6.72
N LEU A 145 14.43 1.94 -7.69
CA LEU A 145 13.99 0.57 -7.42
C LEU A 145 14.95 -0.21 -6.51
N LEU A 146 16.24 0.16 -6.49
CA LEU A 146 17.19 -0.46 -5.57
C LEU A 146 16.84 -0.18 -4.11
N ARG A 147 15.94 0.78 -3.82
CA ARG A 147 15.44 1.03 -2.46
C ARG A 147 14.53 -0.09 -1.94
N PHE A 148 13.87 -0.84 -2.84
CA PHE A 148 13.21 -2.10 -2.48
C PHE A 148 14.22 -3.24 -2.28
N ALA A 149 15.44 -3.11 -2.80
CA ALA A 149 16.43 -4.18 -2.83
C ALA A 149 17.48 -4.04 -1.72
N MET A 150 17.83 -2.81 -1.34
CA MET A 150 18.98 -2.52 -0.48
C MET A 150 18.56 -2.03 0.91
N PRO A 151 19.23 -2.50 1.98
CA PRO A 151 19.10 -1.92 3.31
C PRO A 151 19.31 -0.39 3.34
N LEU A 152 18.54 0.32 4.17
CA LEU A 152 18.60 1.80 4.25
C LEU A 152 20.00 2.34 4.59
N TRP A 153 20.80 1.64 5.40
CA TRP A 153 22.17 2.06 5.71
C TRP A 153 23.10 2.05 4.49
N LEU A 154 22.89 1.15 3.54
CA LEU A 154 23.65 1.09 2.29
C LEU A 154 23.22 2.24 1.36
N LEU A 155 21.91 2.52 1.30
CA LEU A 155 21.35 3.62 0.51
C LEU A 155 21.79 5.00 1.02
N LYS A 156 21.89 5.19 2.34
CA LYS A 156 22.37 6.43 2.96
C LYS A 156 23.81 6.74 2.58
N LYS A 157 24.68 5.72 2.52
CA LYS A 157 26.06 5.89 2.05
C LYS A 157 26.14 6.30 0.57
N LEU A 158 25.14 5.93 -0.22
CA LEU A 158 25.10 6.19 -1.65
C LEU A 158 24.40 7.52 -2.03
N LYS A 159 23.92 8.30 -1.05
CA LYS A 159 23.13 9.54 -1.28
C LYS A 159 21.94 9.34 -2.24
N ILE A 160 21.32 8.16 -2.22
CA ILE A 160 20.22 7.79 -3.14
C ILE A 160 18.85 8.34 -2.67
N ALA A 161 18.77 8.92 -1.46
CA ALA A 161 17.51 9.39 -0.89
C ALA A 161 17.20 10.85 -1.28
N ASP A 162 16.55 11.03 -2.44
CA ASP A 162 15.87 12.29 -2.80
C ASP A 162 14.40 12.19 -2.32
N PRO A 163 13.94 13.08 -1.41
CA PRO A 163 12.58 13.02 -0.86
C PRO A 163 11.50 13.35 -1.88
N ASP A 164 11.86 13.80 -3.09
CA ASP A 164 10.94 14.07 -4.19
C ASP A 164 10.86 12.88 -5.19
N ARG A 165 11.55 11.78 -4.88
CA ARG A 165 11.58 10.53 -5.66
C ARG A 165 11.11 9.34 -4.83
N GLU A 166 9.97 9.45 -4.18
CA GLU A 166 9.50 8.41 -3.25
C GLU A 166 8.96 7.17 -3.97
N ILE A 167 9.38 5.99 -3.51
CA ILE A 167 8.69 4.74 -3.86
C ILE A 167 7.42 4.58 -3.02
N CYS A 168 6.50 3.72 -3.44
CA CYS A 168 5.17 3.59 -2.81
C CYS A 168 5.20 3.36 -1.30
N SER A 169 6.10 2.50 -0.79
CA SER A 169 6.22 2.27 0.66
C SER A 169 6.83 3.45 1.42
N GLU A 170 7.69 4.25 0.79
CA GLU A 170 8.20 5.48 1.41
C GLU A 170 7.09 6.51 1.56
N HIS A 171 6.28 6.66 0.51
CA HIS A 171 5.12 7.54 0.53
C HIS A 171 4.09 7.09 1.59
N GLY A 172 3.81 5.78 1.67
CA GLY A 172 2.94 5.22 2.71
C GLY A 172 3.47 5.38 4.14
N GLU A 173 4.78 5.26 4.35
CA GLU A 173 5.40 5.55 5.65
C GLU A 173 5.26 7.03 6.03
N GLY A 174 5.36 7.93 5.05
CA GLY A 174 5.16 9.37 5.26
C GLY A 174 3.73 9.72 5.68
N TRP A 175 2.73 9.03 5.12
CA TRP A 175 1.35 9.07 5.61
C TRP A 175 1.24 8.55 7.05
N ALA A 176 1.75 7.36 7.32
CA ALA A 176 1.61 6.70 8.62
C ALA A 176 2.22 7.54 9.76
N THR A 177 3.32 8.22 9.47
CA THR A 177 3.98 9.12 10.43
C THR A 177 3.11 10.31 10.81
N ARG A 178 2.30 10.81 9.88
CA ARG A 178 1.49 12.03 10.05
C ARG A 178 0.08 11.77 10.57
N LEU A 179 -0.43 10.57 10.36
CA LEU A 179 -1.74 10.18 10.90
C LEU A 179 -1.72 9.96 12.43
N GLU A 180 -0.56 10.08 13.10
CA GLU A 180 -0.34 9.99 14.56
C GLU A 180 -1.31 9.03 15.27
N THR A 181 -1.32 7.77 14.84
CA THR A 181 -2.16 6.73 15.43
C THR A 181 -1.51 6.17 16.71
N GLY A 182 -1.42 6.98 17.78
CA GLY A 182 -1.13 6.53 19.16
C GLY A 182 0.34 6.58 19.63
N PRO A 183 0.59 6.31 20.93
CA PRO A 183 1.87 6.58 21.60
C PRO A 183 2.98 5.62 21.15
N VAL A 184 4.10 6.19 20.71
CA VAL A 184 5.26 5.48 20.16
C VAL A 184 6.18 4.95 21.28
N TRP A 185 5.70 3.98 22.06
CA TRP A 185 6.55 3.26 23.02
C TRP A 185 7.50 2.30 22.28
N GLY A 186 8.82 2.43 22.51
CA GLY A 186 9.85 1.54 21.94
C GLY A 186 10.74 2.13 20.83
N MET A 187 10.71 3.44 20.60
CA MET A 187 11.42 4.12 19.50
C MET A 187 12.89 3.72 19.33
N ARG A 188 13.68 3.48 20.39
CA ARG A 188 15.14 3.29 20.25
C ARG A 188 15.55 1.98 19.56
N ILE A 189 14.89 0.86 19.85
CA ILE A 189 15.20 -0.44 19.22
C ILE A 189 14.61 -0.50 17.80
N ILE A 190 13.40 0.04 17.64
CA ILE A 190 12.74 0.17 16.34
C ILE A 190 13.63 0.99 15.40
N TRP A 191 14.08 2.18 15.82
CA TRP A 191 14.89 3.09 15.01
C TRP A 191 16.22 2.48 14.51
N LEU A 192 16.84 1.58 15.28
CA LEU A 192 18.04 0.87 14.86
C LEU A 192 17.70 -0.17 13.76
N LEU A 193 16.62 -0.93 13.94
CA LEU A 193 16.13 -1.89 12.95
C LEU A 193 15.60 -1.19 11.69
N GLU A 194 14.99 0.00 11.82
CA GLU A 194 14.53 0.79 10.66
C GLU A 194 15.67 1.11 9.70
N LYS A 195 16.91 1.33 10.20
CA LYS A 195 18.10 1.57 9.37
C LYS A 195 18.63 0.32 8.65
N ILE A 196 18.30 -0.87 9.15
CA ILE A 196 18.75 -2.16 8.60
C ILE A 196 17.71 -2.72 7.63
N LEU A 197 16.44 -2.40 7.83
CA LEU A 197 15.33 -2.98 7.09
C LEU A 197 15.04 -2.25 5.77
N ILE A 198 14.74 -3.03 4.75
CA ILE A 198 14.25 -2.56 3.45
C ILE A 198 12.88 -1.89 3.64
N ARG A 199 12.66 -0.74 2.97
CA ARG A 199 11.32 -0.14 2.88
C ARG A 199 10.52 -0.90 1.83
N SER A 200 9.44 -1.53 2.27
CA SER A 200 8.59 -2.34 1.40
C SER A 200 7.15 -2.35 1.89
N PRO A 201 6.17 -2.57 0.99
CA PRO A 201 4.76 -2.69 1.35
C PRO A 201 4.50 -3.78 2.41
N ARG A 202 5.24 -4.89 2.33
CA ARG A 202 5.20 -6.00 3.31
C ARG A 202 5.57 -5.54 4.72
N ARG A 203 6.68 -4.81 4.83
CA ARG A 203 7.14 -4.27 6.11
C ARG A 203 6.12 -3.27 6.65
N LEU A 204 5.70 -2.31 5.82
CA LEU A 204 4.74 -1.28 6.23
C LEU A 204 3.44 -1.91 6.74
N TRP A 205 2.88 -2.86 6.00
CA TRP A 205 1.70 -3.62 6.46
C TRP A 205 1.94 -4.26 7.82
N ARG A 206 3.04 -5.02 7.98
CA ARG A 206 3.36 -5.69 9.24
C ARG A 206 3.48 -4.71 10.41
N ASP A 207 4.14 -3.58 10.18
CA ASP A 207 4.39 -2.58 11.20
C ASP A 207 3.06 -1.90 11.61
N LEU A 208 2.17 -1.62 10.65
CA LEU A 208 0.83 -1.08 10.91
C LEU A 208 -0.06 -2.06 11.68
N ILE A 209 -0.10 -3.34 11.26
CA ILE A 209 -0.86 -4.39 11.97
C ILE A 209 -0.38 -4.53 13.42
N ARG A 210 0.95 -4.64 13.63
CA ARG A 210 1.52 -4.86 14.96
C ARG A 210 1.32 -3.67 15.91
N ARG A 211 1.35 -2.44 15.38
CA ARG A 211 1.23 -1.24 16.20
C ARG A 211 -0.22 -0.91 16.54
N HIS A 212 -1.14 -1.17 15.62
CA HIS A 212 -2.51 -0.69 15.74
C HIS A 212 -3.55 -1.80 15.91
N HIS A 213 -3.15 -3.07 15.82
CA HIS A 213 -4.06 -4.21 15.97
C HIS A 213 -5.30 -4.10 15.07
N VAL A 214 -5.07 -3.78 13.79
CA VAL A 214 -6.15 -3.62 12.80
C VAL A 214 -6.31 -4.86 11.92
N PRO A 215 -7.54 -5.30 11.60
CA PRO A 215 -7.76 -6.40 10.68
C PRO A 215 -7.45 -6.00 9.22
N THR A 216 -7.24 -7.00 8.37
CA THR A 216 -7.07 -6.82 6.92
C THR A 216 -8.26 -7.38 6.15
N TYR A 217 -8.74 -6.63 5.18
CA TYR A 217 -9.92 -6.93 4.37
C TYR A 217 -9.56 -7.14 2.90
N SER A 218 -10.34 -7.96 2.21
CA SER A 218 -10.30 -8.11 0.75
C SER A 218 -11.01 -6.94 0.09
N LEU A 219 -10.37 -6.25 -0.86
CA LEU A 219 -11.04 -5.18 -1.61
C LEU A 219 -12.18 -5.73 -2.49
N ALA A 220 -12.06 -6.98 -2.97
CA ALA A 220 -13.06 -7.58 -3.84
C ALA A 220 -14.35 -7.98 -3.12
N THR A 221 -14.28 -8.26 -1.82
CA THR A 221 -15.42 -8.83 -1.09
C THR A 221 -15.82 -8.03 0.14
N GLY A 222 -14.98 -7.08 0.58
CA GLY A 222 -15.14 -6.39 1.86
C GLY A 222 -14.96 -7.29 3.08
N LEU A 223 -14.74 -8.59 2.89
CA LEU A 223 -14.62 -9.55 3.98
C LEU A 223 -13.23 -9.52 4.60
N MET A 224 -13.18 -9.71 5.91
CA MET A 224 -11.94 -9.87 6.64
C MET A 224 -11.19 -11.11 6.14
N VAL A 225 -9.95 -10.93 5.72
CA VAL A 225 -9.05 -12.01 5.28
C VAL A 225 -7.98 -12.30 6.33
N ARG A 226 -7.70 -11.33 7.23
CA ARG A 226 -6.77 -11.48 8.35
C ARG A 226 -7.28 -10.76 9.58
N ASP A 227 -7.04 -11.37 10.73
CA ASP A 227 -7.36 -10.77 12.04
C ASP A 227 -6.40 -9.62 12.40
N GLU A 228 -6.63 -8.98 13.55
CA GLU A 228 -5.78 -7.94 14.13
C GLU A 228 -4.32 -8.36 14.42
N ASN A 229 -4.05 -9.66 14.41
CA ASN A 229 -2.71 -10.23 14.58
C ASN A 229 -2.05 -10.59 13.24
N GLY A 230 -2.71 -10.31 12.11
CA GLY A 230 -2.27 -10.63 10.76
C GLY A 230 -2.42 -12.11 10.37
N LYS A 231 -3.07 -12.93 11.20
CA LYS A 231 -3.31 -14.34 10.92
C LYS A 231 -4.44 -14.47 9.91
N LYS A 232 -4.28 -15.40 8.96
CA LYS A 232 -5.29 -15.64 7.92
C LYS A 232 -6.56 -16.22 8.53
N VAL A 233 -7.71 -15.64 8.20
CA VAL A 233 -9.03 -16.12 8.61
C VAL A 233 -9.51 -17.17 7.60
N LYS A 234 -10.15 -18.24 8.08
CA LYS A 234 -10.82 -19.20 7.19
C LYS A 234 -12.09 -18.54 6.67
N ALA A 235 -12.16 -18.38 5.35
CA ALA A 235 -13.38 -17.99 4.65
C ALA A 235 -14.39 -19.14 4.66
#